data_AF-A0A351ZWU6-F1
#
_entry.id   AF-A0A351ZWU6-F1
#
_cell.length_a   1.000
_cell.length_b   1.000
_cell.length_c   1.000
_cell.angle_alpha   90.00
_cell.angle_beta   90.00
_cell.angle_gamma   90.00
#
_symmetry.space_group_name_H-M   'P 1'
#
loop_
_entity.id
_entity.type
_entity.pdbx_description
1 polymer ?
#
loop_
_entity_poly.entity_id
_entity_poly.type
_entity_poly.pdbx_seq_one_letter_code
_entity_poly.pdbx_strand_id
1 'polypeptide(L)'
;MKRRSFLATTAAAAVGTQVLGGVPLKAFTPMNMPVQLQPDDDRCLIVVQLFGGNDGLNTIIPVEDPQYYAIRPTIAVPKDKAISVLSRVHMHPALAPKDSYGFPQMFEDGRLAIIQDIGYENPNLSHFRSTDIWLSGFNSSDPEVRLLDGWLGRYWSNHIEGFPEVLPPDPIAVQIGGSLSMLLQSPKGDIGIALTDPKTFFELGQGLSPDMTPMSEETRYGREFNFVRTVAEQCDRYSSVVKNSFDKGKNVATYVDGGFVQQMKLVARLISGGLKSKIFLVYMGGFDTHVQQQDEYQNGLHPYLLGQLASGIGSFMQDALAQGFADRVVGMTVSEFG
;
A
#
# COMPACT_ATOMS: atom_id res chain seq x y z
N MET A 1 -33.07 0.32 -35.06
CA MET A 1 -32.23 1.34 -34.41
C MET A 1 -30.77 1.07 -34.77
N LYS A 2 -30.04 2.01 -35.42
CA LYS A 2 -28.64 1.78 -35.81
C LYS A 2 -27.73 1.98 -34.59
N ARG A 3 -27.02 0.93 -34.14
CA ARG A 3 -26.07 0.96 -33.00
C ARG A 3 -25.12 2.17 -33.01
N ARG A 4 -24.68 2.60 -34.20
CA ARG A 4 -23.83 3.79 -34.38
C ARG A 4 -24.52 5.11 -34.02
N SER A 5 -25.81 5.25 -34.31
CA SER A 5 -26.56 6.46 -33.95
C SER A 5 -26.86 6.52 -32.45
N PHE A 6 -27.09 5.38 -31.79
CA PHE A 6 -27.29 5.34 -30.33
C PHE A 6 -26.02 5.77 -29.59
N LEU A 7 -24.85 5.22 -29.93
CA LEU A 7 -23.57 5.61 -29.32
C LEU A 7 -23.20 7.07 -29.59
N ALA A 8 -23.47 7.58 -30.80
CA ALA A 8 -23.21 8.97 -31.13
C ALA A 8 -24.12 9.95 -30.35
N THR A 9 -25.35 9.54 -30.02
CA THR A 9 -26.31 10.40 -29.31
C THR A 9 -26.08 10.37 -27.79
N THR A 10 -25.62 9.23 -27.23
CA THR A 10 -25.29 9.13 -25.80
C THR A 10 -23.99 9.88 -25.44
N ALA A 11 -23.01 9.94 -26.34
CA ALA A 11 -21.77 10.69 -26.11
C ALA A 11 -22.00 12.21 -25.96
N ALA A 12 -23.00 12.77 -26.63
CA ALA A 12 -23.31 14.20 -26.56
C ALA A 12 -23.93 14.62 -25.21
N ALA A 13 -24.58 13.70 -24.48
CA ALA A 13 -25.20 13.99 -23.19
C ALA A 13 -24.22 13.96 -21.99
N ALA A 14 -23.02 13.39 -22.17
CA ALA A 14 -22.01 13.27 -21.11
C ALA A 14 -20.96 14.40 -21.10
N VAL A 15 -21.09 15.40 -21.98
CA VAL A 15 -20.17 16.57 -22.08
C VAL A 15 -20.57 17.70 -21.12
N GLY A 16 -21.43 17.43 -20.14
CA GLY A 16 -21.66 18.35 -19.03
C GLY A 16 -20.46 18.34 -18.09
N THR A 17 -19.67 19.41 -18.07
CA THR A 17 -18.65 19.67 -17.05
C THR A 17 -19.30 19.64 -15.67
N GLN A 18 -19.15 18.52 -14.96
CA GLN A 18 -19.48 18.45 -13.54
C GLN A 18 -18.27 18.98 -12.78
N VAL A 19 -18.47 20.04 -12.00
CA VAL A 19 -17.44 20.59 -11.12
C VAL A 19 -17.75 20.11 -9.71
N LEU A 20 -16.90 19.23 -9.17
CA LEU A 20 -16.94 18.83 -7.76
C LEU A 20 -15.72 19.47 -7.08
N GLY A 21 -15.93 20.37 -6.11
CA GLY A 21 -14.84 21.01 -5.37
C GLY A 21 -13.90 21.89 -6.21
N GLY A 22 -14.37 22.46 -7.33
CA GLY A 22 -13.54 23.29 -8.21
C GLY A 22 -12.71 22.53 -9.24
N VAL A 23 -12.80 21.20 -9.26
CA VAL A 23 -12.12 20.35 -10.25
C VAL A 23 -13.12 19.91 -11.33
N PRO A 24 -12.90 20.24 -12.62
CA PRO A 24 -13.76 19.79 -13.70
C PRO A 24 -13.52 18.30 -14.00
N LEU A 25 -14.51 17.46 -13.73
CA LEU A 25 -14.48 16.05 -14.11
C LEU A 25 -14.83 15.91 -15.60
N LYS A 26 -13.92 15.35 -16.40
CA LYS A 26 -14.18 14.90 -17.78
C LYS A 26 -13.92 13.41 -17.87
N ALA A 27 -14.88 12.66 -18.42
CA ALA A 27 -14.92 11.20 -18.31
C ALA A 27 -13.86 10.43 -19.11
N PHE A 28 -13.16 11.03 -20.09
CA PHE A 28 -12.25 10.26 -20.97
C PHE A 28 -11.07 11.08 -21.53
N THR A 29 -10.41 11.88 -20.71
CA THR A 29 -9.14 12.51 -21.12
C THR A 29 -8.04 12.01 -20.20
N PRO A 30 -6.90 11.49 -20.72
CA PRO A 30 -5.74 11.25 -19.87
C PRO A 30 -5.43 12.57 -19.18
N MET A 31 -5.58 12.60 -17.86
CA MET A 31 -5.23 13.75 -17.06
C MET A 31 -3.72 13.88 -17.13
N ASN A 32 -3.23 14.65 -18.11
CA ASN A 32 -1.96 15.36 -17.96
C ASN A 32 -2.20 16.48 -16.94
N MET A 33 -2.47 16.10 -15.69
CA MET A 33 -2.31 17.01 -14.58
C MET A 33 -0.80 17.26 -14.53
N PRO A 34 -0.33 18.50 -14.72
CA PRO A 34 0.99 18.84 -14.24
C PRO A 34 0.88 18.66 -12.73
N VAL A 35 1.26 17.49 -12.23
CA VAL A 35 1.47 17.29 -10.80
C VAL A 35 2.66 18.18 -10.51
N GLN A 36 2.39 19.40 -10.10
CA GLN A 36 3.39 20.29 -9.55
C GLN A 36 3.73 19.71 -8.19
N LEU A 37 4.57 18.67 -8.21
CA LEU A 37 5.15 18.07 -7.02
C LEU A 37 5.87 19.19 -6.30
N GLN A 38 5.35 19.58 -5.12
CA GLN A 38 6.11 20.46 -4.26
C GLN A 38 7.34 19.67 -3.83
N PRO A 39 8.57 20.14 -4.14
CA PRO A 39 9.79 19.37 -3.90
C PRO A 39 9.98 18.99 -2.42
N ASP A 40 9.40 19.78 -1.51
CA ASP A 40 9.54 19.67 -0.07
C ASP A 40 8.22 19.33 0.64
N ASP A 41 7.31 18.60 0.00
CA ASP A 41 6.16 18.09 0.75
C ASP A 41 6.51 16.83 1.55
N ASP A 42 6.00 16.79 2.77
CA ASP A 42 6.25 15.73 3.72
C ASP A 42 5.32 14.51 3.45
N ARG A 43 4.74 14.41 2.24
CA ARG A 43 3.73 13.38 1.94
C ARG A 43 4.35 11.99 1.83
N CYS A 44 3.58 11.00 2.24
CA CYS A 44 3.97 9.59 2.15
C CYS A 44 2.83 8.70 1.64
N LEU A 45 3.22 7.64 0.93
CA LEU A 45 2.35 6.55 0.50
C LEU A 45 2.53 5.35 1.43
N ILE A 46 1.44 4.81 1.94
CA ILE A 46 1.40 3.52 2.65
C ILE A 46 0.83 2.47 1.71
N VAL A 47 1.65 1.49 1.35
CA VAL A 47 1.25 0.33 0.56
C VAL A 47 0.96 -0.82 1.51
N VAL A 48 -0.28 -1.31 1.51
CA VAL A 48 -0.72 -2.47 2.26
C VAL A 48 -0.87 -3.64 1.32
N GLN A 49 0.07 -4.59 1.38
CA GLN A 49 0.01 -5.81 0.57
C GLN A 49 -0.79 -6.89 1.30
N LEU A 50 -1.93 -7.27 0.72
CA LEU A 50 -2.79 -8.36 1.15
C LEU A 50 -2.40 -9.63 0.37
N PHE A 51 -1.73 -10.57 1.01
CA PHE A 51 -1.23 -11.76 0.33
C PHE A 51 -2.13 -12.97 0.55
N GLY A 52 -2.42 -13.68 -0.53
CA GLY A 52 -3.22 -14.89 -0.58
C GLY A 52 -4.47 -14.78 -1.46
N GLY A 53 -4.67 -13.67 -2.18
CA GLY A 53 -5.80 -13.53 -3.08
C GLY A 53 -7.09 -13.10 -2.38
N ASN A 54 -7.11 -11.90 -1.79
CA ASN A 54 -8.28 -11.38 -1.09
C ASN A 54 -9.53 -11.34 -1.98
N ASP A 55 -10.57 -12.09 -1.60
CA ASP A 55 -11.85 -12.10 -2.31
C ASP A 55 -12.50 -10.72 -2.36
N GLY A 56 -12.41 -10.08 -3.52
CA GLY A 56 -12.93 -8.73 -3.74
C GLY A 56 -14.45 -8.68 -3.63
N LEU A 57 -15.15 -9.74 -4.05
CA LEU A 57 -16.61 -9.81 -4.07
C LEU A 57 -17.23 -10.09 -2.69
N ASN A 58 -16.46 -10.66 -1.76
CA ASN A 58 -16.83 -10.70 -0.35
C ASN A 58 -16.25 -9.53 0.46
N THR A 59 -15.46 -8.64 -0.15
CA THR A 59 -15.01 -7.38 0.48
C THR A 59 -15.99 -6.26 0.17
N ILE A 60 -16.23 -6.00 -1.12
CA ILE A 60 -17.22 -5.06 -1.66
C ILE A 60 -18.27 -5.89 -2.43
N ILE A 61 -19.48 -5.95 -1.89
CA ILE A 61 -20.46 -6.98 -2.22
C ILE A 61 -21.42 -6.49 -3.31
N PRO A 62 -21.57 -7.19 -4.44
CA PRO A 62 -22.58 -6.89 -5.46
C PRO A 62 -23.95 -7.45 -5.05
N VAL A 63 -24.54 -6.94 -3.96
CA VAL A 63 -25.78 -7.50 -3.36
C VAL A 63 -27.02 -7.50 -4.26
N GLU A 64 -26.99 -6.76 -5.37
CA GLU A 64 -28.08 -6.71 -6.36
C GLU A 64 -27.88 -7.72 -7.50
N ASP A 65 -26.72 -8.38 -7.59
CA ASP A 65 -26.43 -9.34 -8.63
C ASP A 65 -26.86 -10.76 -8.20
N PRO A 66 -27.91 -11.35 -8.80
CA PRO A 66 -28.32 -12.70 -8.46
C PRO A 66 -27.26 -13.76 -8.80
N GLN A 67 -26.34 -13.49 -9.75
CA GLN A 67 -25.27 -14.42 -10.08
C GLN A 67 -24.32 -14.59 -8.91
N TYR A 68 -24.01 -13.52 -8.17
CA TYR A 68 -23.15 -13.58 -6.98
C TYR A 68 -23.63 -14.67 -6.01
N TYR A 69 -24.92 -14.69 -5.68
CA TYR A 69 -25.51 -15.71 -4.82
C TYR A 69 -25.52 -17.10 -5.46
N ALA A 70 -25.80 -17.18 -6.76
CA ALA A 70 -25.86 -18.47 -7.47
C ALA A 70 -24.50 -19.17 -7.55
N ILE A 71 -23.40 -18.44 -7.75
CA ILE A 71 -22.05 -19.00 -7.84
C ILE A 71 -21.35 -19.16 -6.49
N ARG A 72 -21.91 -18.58 -5.41
CA ARG A 72 -21.33 -18.59 -4.05
C ARG A 72 -22.32 -19.07 -2.98
N PRO A 73 -22.97 -20.23 -3.17
CA PRO A 73 -24.09 -20.65 -2.30
C PRO A 73 -23.72 -20.81 -0.82
N THR A 74 -22.45 -21.03 -0.49
CA THR A 74 -21.98 -21.26 0.89
C THR A 74 -21.29 -20.05 1.52
N ILE A 75 -20.78 -19.11 0.70
CA ILE A 75 -19.92 -18.00 1.17
C ILE A 75 -20.49 -16.62 0.82
N ALA A 76 -21.61 -16.53 0.10
CA ALA A 76 -22.22 -15.25 -0.22
C ALA A 76 -22.71 -14.56 1.05
N VAL A 77 -22.46 -13.25 1.16
CA VAL A 77 -22.99 -12.43 2.24
C VAL A 77 -24.43 -12.02 1.90
N PRO A 78 -25.41 -12.36 2.75
CA PRO A 78 -26.80 -11.95 2.52
C PRO A 78 -26.96 -10.43 2.46
N LYS A 79 -27.86 -9.94 1.60
CA LYS A 79 -28.09 -8.50 1.38
C LYS A 79 -28.43 -7.74 2.67
N ASP A 80 -29.21 -8.36 3.56
CA ASP A 80 -29.62 -7.79 4.84
C ASP A 80 -28.49 -7.79 5.90
N LYS A 81 -27.42 -8.54 5.66
CA LYS A 81 -26.22 -8.55 6.50
C LYS A 81 -25.17 -7.57 6.02
N ALA A 82 -25.06 -7.33 4.71
CA ALA A 82 -24.09 -6.39 4.15
C ALA A 82 -24.32 -4.95 4.66
N ILE A 83 -23.23 -4.23 4.93
CA ILE A 83 -23.31 -2.83 5.35
C ILE A 83 -23.51 -1.96 4.12
N SER A 84 -24.68 -1.34 4.00
CA SER A 84 -24.97 -0.39 2.92
C SER A 84 -24.47 1.01 3.29
N VAL A 85 -23.64 1.59 2.43
CA VAL A 85 -23.07 2.93 2.58
C VAL A 85 -23.48 3.79 1.39
N LEU A 86 -24.07 4.95 1.68
CA LEU A 86 -24.63 5.89 0.71
C LEU A 86 -25.58 5.23 -0.33
N SER A 87 -26.25 4.14 0.04
CA SER A 87 -27.16 3.34 -0.80
C SER A 87 -26.58 2.86 -2.13
N ARG A 88 -25.24 2.82 -2.26
CA ARG A 88 -24.54 2.50 -3.53
C ARG A 88 -23.42 1.49 -3.36
N VAL A 89 -22.81 1.42 -2.18
CA VAL A 89 -21.72 0.50 -1.87
C VAL A 89 -22.19 -0.41 -0.74
N HIS A 90 -21.91 -1.70 -0.89
CA HIS A 90 -22.19 -2.68 0.15
C HIS A 90 -20.87 -3.33 0.57
N MET A 91 -20.59 -3.35 1.87
CA MET A 91 -19.33 -3.83 2.43
C MET A 91 -19.56 -5.04 3.33
N HIS A 92 -18.55 -5.89 3.44
CA HIS A 92 -18.55 -6.96 4.42
C HIS A 92 -18.74 -6.42 5.86
N PRO A 93 -19.55 -7.04 6.73
CA PRO A 93 -19.76 -6.59 8.10
C PRO A 93 -18.46 -6.45 8.92
N ALA A 94 -17.52 -7.36 8.68
CA ALA A 94 -16.22 -7.34 9.35
C ALA A 94 -15.39 -6.07 9.05
N LEU A 95 -15.70 -5.32 7.99
CA LEU A 95 -15.06 -4.03 7.70
C LEU A 95 -15.54 -2.88 8.61
N ALA A 96 -16.53 -3.14 9.47
CA ALA A 96 -16.93 -2.27 10.57
C ALA A 96 -16.78 -2.98 11.93
N PRO A 97 -15.54 -3.24 12.39
CA PRO A 97 -15.32 -3.73 13.74
C PRO A 97 -15.94 -2.76 14.75
N LYS A 98 -16.59 -3.30 15.78
CA LYS A 98 -17.15 -2.50 16.87
C LYS A 98 -16.06 -1.63 17.50
N ASP A 99 -16.43 -0.41 17.86
CA ASP A 99 -15.55 0.56 18.53
C ASP A 99 -14.30 0.97 17.73
N SER A 100 -14.30 0.73 16.40
CA SER A 100 -13.24 1.13 15.49
C SER A 100 -13.73 2.14 14.45
N TYR A 101 -12.82 2.98 13.96
CA TYR A 101 -13.07 3.82 12.79
C TYR A 101 -13.01 2.96 11.51
N GLY A 102 -14.05 2.16 11.29
CA GLY A 102 -14.13 1.19 10.19
C GLY A 102 -14.28 1.81 8.81
N PHE A 103 -14.26 0.96 7.77
CA PHE A 103 -14.32 1.40 6.37
C PHE A 103 -15.61 2.13 6.00
N PRO A 104 -16.81 1.71 6.47
CA PRO A 104 -18.02 2.46 6.22
C PRO A 104 -17.95 3.92 6.70
N GLN A 105 -17.48 4.14 7.92
CA GLN A 105 -17.34 5.49 8.48
C GLN A 105 -16.28 6.30 7.71
N MET A 106 -15.13 5.70 7.39
CA MET A 106 -14.10 6.35 6.58
C MET A 106 -14.61 6.76 5.19
N PHE A 107 -15.50 5.97 4.60
CA PHE A 107 -16.11 6.27 3.31
C PHE A 107 -17.09 7.44 3.41
N GLU A 108 -17.95 7.46 4.44
CA GLU A 108 -18.88 8.57 4.71
C GLU A 108 -18.14 9.88 4.97
N ASP A 109 -17.00 9.81 5.68
CA ASP A 109 -16.15 10.97 5.98
C ASP A 109 -15.28 11.42 4.80
N GLY A 110 -15.37 10.76 3.63
CA GLY A 110 -14.60 11.09 2.44
C GLY A 110 -13.11 10.75 2.52
N ARG A 111 -12.73 9.82 3.41
CA ARG A 111 -11.34 9.38 3.65
C ARG A 111 -11.02 8.00 3.07
N LEU A 112 -12.01 7.30 2.53
CA LEU A 112 -11.84 6.05 1.80
C LEU A 112 -12.39 6.21 0.38
N ALA A 113 -11.61 5.75 -0.60
CA ALA A 113 -12.04 5.60 -1.98
C ALA A 113 -12.01 4.12 -2.36
N ILE A 114 -12.99 3.70 -3.16
CA ILE A 114 -13.09 2.34 -3.68
C ILE A 114 -12.99 2.41 -5.20
N ILE A 115 -12.01 1.69 -5.74
CA ILE A 115 -11.80 1.54 -7.18
C ILE A 115 -12.05 0.08 -7.50
N GLN A 116 -13.06 -0.20 -8.31
CA GLN A 116 -13.45 -1.55 -8.71
C GLN A 116 -12.97 -1.83 -10.14
N ASP A 117 -13.00 -3.11 -10.52
CA ASP A 117 -12.64 -3.56 -11.87
C ASP A 117 -11.17 -3.26 -12.23
N ILE A 118 -10.27 -3.42 -11.26
CA ILE A 118 -8.83 -3.31 -11.46
C ILE A 118 -8.22 -4.70 -11.45
N GLY A 119 -7.46 -5.01 -12.50
CA GLY A 119 -6.71 -6.24 -12.63
C GLY A 119 -5.69 -6.12 -13.76
N TYR A 120 -5.12 -7.25 -14.13
CA TYR A 120 -4.17 -7.35 -15.24
C TYR A 120 -4.66 -8.39 -16.26
N GLU A 121 -4.15 -8.30 -17.49
CA GLU A 121 -4.61 -9.17 -18.57
C GLU A 121 -4.13 -10.61 -18.37
N ASN A 122 -4.99 -11.58 -18.71
CA ASN A 122 -4.69 -13.02 -18.58
C ASN A 122 -4.21 -13.43 -17.17
N PRO A 123 -5.06 -13.34 -16.13
CA PRO A 123 -4.72 -13.77 -14.77
C PRO A 123 -4.22 -15.22 -14.75
N ASN A 124 -3.09 -15.45 -14.08
CA ASN A 124 -2.42 -16.76 -14.06
C ASN A 124 -2.61 -17.54 -12.75
N LEU A 125 -3.29 -16.96 -11.75
CA LEU A 125 -3.57 -17.54 -10.43
C LEU A 125 -2.33 -17.99 -9.63
N SER A 126 -1.11 -17.67 -10.07
CA SER A 126 0.11 -17.92 -9.32
C SER A 126 0.33 -16.77 -8.36
N HIS A 127 0.38 -17.06 -7.05
CA HIS A 127 0.65 -16.06 -6.02
C HIS A 127 1.96 -15.32 -6.29
N PHE A 128 3.02 -16.04 -6.67
CA PHE A 128 4.32 -15.47 -6.96
C PHE A 128 4.26 -14.56 -8.20
N ARG A 129 3.77 -15.09 -9.32
CA ARG A 129 3.77 -14.33 -10.58
C ARG A 129 2.85 -13.13 -10.51
N SER A 130 1.67 -13.28 -9.92
CA SER A 130 0.71 -12.18 -9.75
C SER A 130 1.27 -11.10 -8.84
N THR A 131 1.96 -11.50 -7.76
CA THR A 131 2.69 -10.55 -6.91
C THR A 131 3.74 -9.81 -7.72
N ASP A 132 4.59 -10.51 -8.48
CA ASP A 132 5.63 -9.87 -9.30
C ASP A 132 5.04 -8.88 -10.33
N ILE A 133 3.91 -9.19 -10.96
CA ILE A 133 3.20 -8.29 -11.90
C ILE A 133 2.78 -7.00 -11.18
N TRP A 134 2.13 -7.10 -10.02
CA TRP A 134 1.69 -5.94 -9.25
C TRP A 134 2.85 -5.10 -8.71
N LEU A 135 3.90 -5.75 -8.19
CA LEU A 135 5.06 -5.07 -7.62
C LEU A 135 5.95 -4.44 -8.69
N SER A 136 6.10 -5.11 -9.83
CA SER A 136 6.89 -4.59 -10.96
C SER A 136 6.14 -3.58 -11.80
N GLY A 137 4.81 -3.62 -11.84
CA GLY A 137 3.99 -2.82 -12.75
C GLY A 137 4.10 -3.23 -14.22
N PHE A 138 4.67 -4.40 -14.52
CA PHE A 138 4.73 -4.96 -15.87
C PHE A 138 3.67 -6.04 -16.04
N ASN A 139 2.76 -5.84 -16.99
CA ASN A 139 1.71 -6.80 -17.32
C ASN A 139 2.25 -7.90 -18.24
N SER A 140 2.84 -8.95 -17.65
CA SER A 140 3.23 -10.16 -18.37
C SER A 140 2.93 -11.40 -17.54
N SER A 141 2.03 -12.26 -18.03
CA SER A 141 1.74 -13.56 -17.41
C SER A 141 2.67 -14.68 -17.87
N ASP A 142 3.62 -14.41 -18.76
CA ASP A 142 4.61 -15.41 -19.22
C ASP A 142 5.63 -15.73 -18.11
N PRO A 143 5.70 -16.99 -17.62
CA PRO A 143 6.63 -17.36 -16.55
C PRO A 143 8.11 -17.23 -16.96
N GLU A 144 8.43 -17.20 -18.26
CA GLU A 144 9.80 -17.05 -18.76
C GLU A 144 10.30 -15.61 -18.73
N VAL A 145 9.38 -14.63 -18.64
CA VAL A 145 9.73 -13.22 -18.54
C VAL A 145 10.10 -12.90 -17.10
N ARG A 146 11.37 -12.58 -16.84
CA ARG A 146 11.83 -12.18 -15.50
C ARG A 146 11.40 -10.76 -15.16
N LEU A 147 10.80 -10.60 -13.99
CA LEU A 147 10.44 -9.32 -13.38
C LEU A 147 11.38 -9.14 -12.18
N LEU A 148 12.30 -8.18 -12.26
CA LEU A 148 13.44 -8.08 -11.34
C LEU A 148 13.43 -6.80 -10.49
N ASP A 149 12.59 -5.83 -10.83
CA ASP A 149 12.54 -4.55 -10.15
C ASP A 149 11.11 -4.04 -10.00
N GLY A 150 10.92 -3.22 -8.98
CA GLY A 150 9.64 -2.66 -8.62
C GLY A 150 9.42 -1.30 -9.26
N TRP A 151 8.16 -0.96 -9.53
CA TRP A 151 7.87 0.35 -10.12
C TRP A 151 8.23 1.52 -9.18
N LEU A 152 8.12 1.34 -7.86
CA LEU A 152 8.57 2.34 -6.88
C LEU A 152 10.10 2.44 -6.83
N GLY A 153 10.80 1.31 -6.82
CA GLY A 153 12.25 1.25 -6.90
C GLY A 153 12.78 1.98 -8.14
N ARG A 154 12.23 1.66 -9.32
CA ARG A 154 12.57 2.34 -10.58
C ARG A 154 12.23 3.83 -10.57
N TYR A 155 11.11 4.22 -9.97
CA TYR A 155 10.73 5.63 -9.88
C TYR A 155 11.73 6.40 -9.02
N TRP A 156 11.93 6.01 -7.76
CA TRP A 156 12.75 6.77 -6.82
C TRP A 156 14.24 6.76 -7.16
N SER A 157 14.80 5.66 -7.66
CA SER A 157 16.21 5.63 -8.05
C SER A 157 16.54 6.54 -9.25
N ASN A 158 15.53 7.03 -9.97
CA ASN A 158 15.69 8.05 -11.01
C ASN A 158 15.36 9.48 -10.54
N HIS A 159 14.73 9.63 -9.37
CA HIS A 159 14.36 10.94 -8.80
C HIS A 159 15.28 11.37 -7.65
N ILE A 160 16.07 10.47 -7.08
CA ILE A 160 17.09 10.79 -6.09
C ILE A 160 18.37 11.17 -6.84
N GLU A 161 18.76 12.44 -6.74
CA GLU A 161 20.01 12.94 -7.31
C GLU A 161 21.21 12.22 -6.68
N GLY A 162 22.10 11.69 -7.51
CA GLY A 162 23.31 10.99 -7.05
C GLY A 162 23.08 9.60 -6.45
N PHE A 163 21.88 9.02 -6.53
CA PHE A 163 21.65 7.64 -6.05
C PHE A 163 22.47 6.60 -6.84
N PRO A 164 23.11 5.61 -6.18
CA PRO A 164 23.03 5.29 -4.75
C PRO A 164 24.11 5.96 -3.86
N GLU A 165 24.99 6.77 -4.42
CA GLU A 165 26.15 7.35 -3.71
C GLU A 165 25.74 8.46 -2.73
N VAL A 166 24.77 9.28 -3.12
CA VAL A 166 24.22 10.34 -2.27
C VAL A 166 23.03 9.79 -1.52
N LEU A 167 23.19 9.62 -0.22
CA LEU A 167 22.15 9.07 0.62
C LEU A 167 21.22 10.21 1.13
N PRO A 168 19.90 10.15 0.93
CA PRO A 168 18.94 11.15 1.42
C PRO A 168 18.84 11.18 2.95
N PRO A 169 18.45 12.28 3.62
CA PRO A 169 18.49 12.36 5.10
C PRO A 169 17.66 11.30 5.82
N ASP A 170 16.52 10.92 5.26
CA ASP A 170 15.63 9.87 5.74
C ASP A 170 15.64 8.67 4.76
N PRO A 171 15.41 7.44 5.24
CA PRO A 171 15.19 6.31 4.34
C PRO A 171 13.98 6.60 3.45
N ILE A 172 14.13 6.48 2.14
CA ILE A 172 13.06 6.81 1.17
C ILE A 172 11.88 5.88 1.36
N ALA A 173 12.15 4.59 1.54
CA ALA A 173 11.14 3.59 1.83
C ALA A 173 11.47 2.81 3.11
N VAL A 174 10.43 2.53 3.89
CA VAL A 174 10.51 1.66 5.07
C VAL A 174 9.51 0.53 4.88
N GLN A 175 10.01 -0.70 4.78
CA GLN A 175 9.18 -1.88 4.82
C GLN A 175 9.15 -2.45 6.24
N ILE A 176 7.96 -2.65 6.78
CA ILE A 176 7.82 -3.32 8.07
C ILE A 176 7.92 -4.84 7.85
N GLY A 177 8.91 -5.48 8.48
CA GLY A 177 9.24 -6.88 8.28
C GLY A 177 10.75 -7.12 8.12
N GLY A 178 11.13 -8.36 7.85
CA GLY A 178 12.54 -8.81 7.83
C GLY A 178 13.21 -8.89 6.46
N SER A 179 12.48 -8.67 5.36
CA SER A 179 13.01 -8.72 4.00
C SER A 179 12.48 -7.55 3.17
N LEU A 180 13.27 -7.11 2.18
CA LEU A 180 12.85 -6.05 1.27
C LEU A 180 12.08 -6.65 0.08
N SER A 181 10.98 -6.01 -0.27
CA SER A 181 10.10 -6.37 -1.38
C SER A 181 10.69 -5.91 -2.70
N MET A 182 10.43 -6.68 -3.76
CA MET A 182 10.75 -6.30 -5.15
C MET A 182 10.23 -4.89 -5.48
N LEU A 183 9.11 -4.47 -4.88
CA LEU A 183 8.55 -3.12 -5.05
C LEU A 183 9.59 -2.00 -4.86
N LEU A 184 10.55 -2.22 -3.95
CA LEU A 184 11.57 -1.26 -3.53
C LEU A 184 12.95 -1.52 -4.18
N GLN A 185 13.03 -2.47 -5.11
CA GLN A 185 14.26 -2.82 -5.82
C GLN A 185 14.36 -2.07 -7.15
N SER A 186 15.57 -1.70 -7.53
CA SER A 186 15.84 -1.04 -8.82
C SER A 186 17.19 -1.50 -9.41
N PRO A 187 17.42 -1.31 -10.73
CA PRO A 187 18.70 -1.62 -11.34
C PRO A 187 19.90 -0.85 -10.74
N LYS A 188 19.65 0.27 -10.04
CA LYS A 188 20.68 1.08 -9.35
C LYS A 188 20.89 0.69 -7.89
N GLY A 189 20.12 -0.27 -7.37
CA GLY A 189 20.09 -0.65 -5.97
C GLY A 189 18.73 -0.43 -5.30
N ASP A 190 18.64 -0.91 -4.06
CA ASP A 190 17.42 -0.87 -3.25
C ASP A 190 17.19 0.53 -2.67
N ILE A 191 15.96 1.01 -2.74
CA ILE A 191 15.61 2.38 -2.29
C ILE A 191 15.16 2.45 -0.82
N GLY A 192 15.14 1.32 -0.11
CA GLY A 192 14.49 1.23 1.19
C GLY A 192 15.23 0.37 2.21
N ILE A 193 14.69 0.35 3.42
CA ILE A 193 15.15 -0.52 4.51
C ILE A 193 14.03 -1.48 4.93
N ALA A 194 14.42 -2.65 5.41
CA ALA A 194 13.55 -3.56 6.13
C ALA A 194 13.67 -3.28 7.64
N LEU A 195 12.53 -3.12 8.32
CA LEU A 195 12.46 -2.71 9.71
C LEU A 195 11.50 -3.62 10.48
N THR A 196 12.03 -4.38 11.43
CA THR A 196 11.21 -5.17 12.38
C THR A 196 11.03 -4.42 13.70
N ASP A 197 12.12 -3.90 14.26
CA ASP A 197 12.16 -3.19 15.52
C ASP A 197 13.17 -2.02 15.46
N PRO A 198 12.75 -0.76 15.66
CA PRO A 198 13.63 0.40 15.64
C PRO A 198 14.82 0.33 16.60
N LYS A 199 14.65 -0.28 17.77
CA LYS A 199 15.71 -0.38 18.78
C LYS A 199 16.78 -1.37 18.34
N THR A 200 16.39 -2.56 17.90
CA THR A 200 17.28 -3.59 17.37
C THR A 200 18.00 -3.09 16.12
N PHE A 201 17.29 -2.38 15.24
CA PHE A 201 17.91 -1.78 14.06
C PHE A 201 19.01 -0.77 14.43
N PHE A 202 18.77 0.07 15.45
CA PHE A 202 19.79 0.98 15.99
C PHE A 202 20.97 0.26 16.63
N GLU A 203 20.71 -0.76 17.46
CA GLU A 203 21.77 -1.54 18.11
C GLU A 203 22.70 -2.23 17.11
N LEU A 204 22.16 -2.69 15.99
CA LEU A 204 22.94 -3.33 14.92
C LEU A 204 23.60 -2.33 13.97
N GLY A 205 23.00 -1.15 13.77
CA GLY A 205 23.45 -0.16 12.80
C GLY A 205 24.47 0.84 13.34
N GLN A 206 24.36 1.22 14.61
CA GLN A 206 25.16 2.31 15.18
C GLN A 206 26.68 2.04 15.06
N GLY A 207 27.43 3.03 14.62
CA GLY A 207 28.89 2.96 14.52
C GLY A 207 29.41 2.06 13.39
N LEU A 208 28.56 1.69 12.43
CA LEU A 208 28.99 1.03 11.20
C LEU A 208 29.63 1.99 10.19
N SER A 209 29.39 3.31 10.30
CA SER A 209 29.99 4.28 9.38
C SER A 209 31.51 4.15 9.38
N PRO A 210 32.15 3.82 8.25
CA PRO A 210 33.58 3.62 8.23
C PRO A 210 34.33 4.94 8.12
N ASP A 211 35.45 5.07 8.83
CA ASP A 211 36.39 6.21 8.71
C ASP A 211 37.19 6.22 7.39
N MET A 212 36.84 5.35 6.43
CA MET A 212 37.60 5.12 5.20
C MET A 212 37.03 5.92 4.03
N THR A 213 37.91 6.62 3.30
CA THR A 213 37.54 7.35 2.08
C THR A 213 37.14 6.42 0.93
N PRO A 214 36.34 6.89 -0.05
CA PRO A 214 36.00 6.08 -1.22
C PRO A 214 37.29 5.69 -1.97
N MET A 215 37.32 4.48 -2.51
CA MET A 215 38.39 4.03 -3.40
C MET A 215 38.09 4.42 -4.84
N SER A 216 39.13 4.59 -5.66
CA SER A 216 38.96 4.71 -7.11
C SER A 216 38.33 3.44 -7.67
N GLU A 217 37.33 3.61 -8.54
CA GLU A 217 36.69 2.50 -9.25
C GLU A 217 37.63 1.76 -10.22
N GLU A 218 38.79 2.34 -10.55
CA GLU A 218 39.80 1.70 -11.39
C GLU A 218 40.55 0.56 -10.68
N THR A 219 40.40 0.45 -9.36
CA THR A 219 41.01 -0.63 -8.58
C THR A 219 40.21 -1.92 -8.71
N ARG A 220 40.88 -3.08 -8.54
CA ARG A 220 40.26 -4.41 -8.68
C ARG A 220 39.06 -4.68 -7.76
N TYR A 221 38.90 -3.90 -6.69
CA TYR A 221 37.86 -4.08 -5.67
C TYR A 221 37.22 -2.75 -5.24
N GLY A 222 37.45 -1.66 -6.00
CA GLY A 222 37.02 -0.32 -5.61
C GLY A 222 35.50 -0.19 -5.55
N ARG A 223 34.80 -0.80 -6.53
CA ARG A 223 33.34 -0.81 -6.59
C ARG A 223 32.72 -1.57 -5.42
N GLU A 224 33.20 -2.77 -5.15
CA GLU A 224 32.70 -3.63 -4.07
C GLU A 224 32.99 -2.99 -2.70
N PHE A 225 34.17 -2.41 -2.52
CA PHE A 225 34.54 -1.68 -1.32
C PHE A 225 33.62 -0.46 -1.10
N ASN A 226 33.42 0.36 -2.14
CA ASN A 226 32.55 1.53 -2.07
C ASN A 226 31.10 1.13 -1.78
N PHE A 227 30.62 0.03 -2.36
CA PHE A 227 29.29 -0.50 -2.08
C PHE A 227 29.11 -0.90 -0.61
N VAL A 228 30.01 -1.73 -0.06
CA VAL A 228 29.95 -2.16 1.36
C VAL A 228 30.02 -0.95 2.29
N ARG A 229 30.87 0.03 1.97
CA ARG A 229 30.97 1.28 2.70
C ARG A 229 29.67 2.09 2.69
N THR A 230 29.06 2.28 1.52
CA THR A 230 27.79 2.99 1.39
C THR A 230 26.68 2.30 2.17
N VAL A 231 26.61 0.97 2.12
CA VAL A 231 25.65 0.19 2.92
C VAL A 231 25.88 0.38 4.42
N ALA A 232 27.13 0.37 4.88
CA ALA A 232 27.48 0.55 6.28
C ALA A 232 27.09 1.97 6.79
N GLU A 233 27.41 3.01 6.01
CA GLU A 233 27.00 4.40 6.28
C GLU A 233 25.47 4.55 6.28
N GLN A 234 24.79 3.91 5.33
CA GLN A 234 23.33 3.89 5.25
C GLN A 234 22.70 3.27 6.50
N CYS A 235 23.21 2.11 6.94
CA CYS A 235 22.73 1.42 8.14
C CYS A 235 22.88 2.28 9.39
N ASP A 236 24.07 2.84 9.62
CA ASP A 236 24.33 3.68 10.80
C ASP A 236 23.41 4.90 10.84
N ARG A 237 23.37 5.65 9.74
CA ARG A 237 22.59 6.89 9.67
C ARG A 237 21.08 6.65 9.73
N TYR A 238 20.55 5.71 8.96
CA TYR A 238 19.10 5.44 8.98
C TYR A 238 18.66 4.78 10.28
N SER A 239 19.49 3.95 10.90
CA SER A 239 19.15 3.40 12.21
C SER A 239 19.00 4.48 13.28
N SER A 240 19.87 5.49 13.24
CA SER A 240 19.78 6.67 14.11
C SER A 240 18.53 7.51 13.83
N VAL A 241 18.23 7.79 12.56
CA VAL A 241 17.04 8.59 12.15
C VAL A 241 15.73 7.89 12.53
N VAL A 242 15.63 6.59 12.27
CA VAL A 242 14.46 5.78 12.60
C VAL A 242 14.26 5.70 14.11
N LYS A 243 15.34 5.47 14.88
CA LYS A 243 15.28 5.44 16.35
C LYS A 243 14.84 6.77 16.94
N ASN A 244 15.43 7.87 16.47
CA ASN A 244 15.08 9.21 16.91
C ASN A 244 13.61 9.55 16.63
N SER A 245 13.11 9.16 15.44
CA SER A 245 11.70 9.35 15.09
C SER A 245 10.81 8.48 15.98
N PHE A 246 11.15 7.21 16.19
CA PHE A 246 10.40 6.33 17.08
C PHE A 246 10.30 6.85 18.53
N ASP A 247 11.40 7.39 19.07
CA ASP A 247 11.44 7.93 20.43
C ASP A 247 10.62 9.20 20.60
N LYS A 248 10.64 10.09 19.60
CA LYS A 248 9.84 11.33 19.57
C LYS A 248 8.36 11.06 19.29
N GLY A 249 8.09 10.03 18.51
CA GLY A 249 6.76 9.64 18.09
C GLY A 249 5.92 9.04 19.22
N LYS A 250 4.61 9.10 19.05
CA LYS A 250 3.62 8.54 19.99
C LYS A 250 2.45 7.96 19.23
N ASN A 251 1.73 7.05 19.88
CA ASN A 251 0.41 6.63 19.47
C ASN A 251 -0.59 7.14 20.52
N VAL A 252 -1.63 7.84 20.09
CA VAL A 252 -2.70 8.35 20.95
C VAL A 252 -4.01 7.58 20.74
N ALA A 253 -4.18 6.92 19.59
CA ALA A 253 -5.27 5.96 19.38
C ALA A 253 -5.02 4.62 20.08
N THR A 254 -6.08 3.86 20.32
CA THR A 254 -6.01 2.49 20.84
C THR A 254 -5.84 1.52 19.68
N TYR A 255 -4.85 0.62 19.80
CA TYR A 255 -4.59 -0.43 18.82
C TYR A 255 -4.87 -1.79 19.45
N VAL A 256 -5.73 -2.58 18.81
CA VAL A 256 -6.00 -3.96 19.21
C VAL A 256 -4.81 -4.87 18.91
N ASP A 257 -4.83 -6.07 19.49
CA ASP A 257 -3.83 -7.08 19.18
C ASP A 257 -3.99 -7.60 17.74
N GLY A 258 -2.84 -7.85 17.10
CA GLY A 258 -2.81 -8.30 15.71
C GLY A 258 -1.52 -7.91 14.99
N GLY A 259 -0.92 -8.85 14.24
CA GLY A 259 0.36 -8.62 13.55
C GLY A 259 0.31 -7.41 12.60
N PHE A 260 -0.72 -7.32 11.75
CA PHE A 260 -0.92 -6.18 10.86
C PHE A 260 -1.20 -4.88 11.63
N VAL A 261 -2.03 -4.94 12.68
CA VAL A 261 -2.39 -3.78 13.51
C VAL A 261 -1.15 -3.17 14.18
N GLN A 262 -0.22 -4.01 14.66
CA GLN A 262 1.05 -3.54 15.24
C GLN A 262 2.00 -2.95 14.19
N GLN A 263 1.99 -3.43 12.94
CA GLN A 263 2.72 -2.78 11.85
C GLN A 263 2.18 -1.36 11.60
N MET A 264 0.86 -1.20 11.51
CA MET A 264 0.22 0.11 11.34
C MET A 264 0.50 1.05 12.52
N LYS A 265 0.53 0.51 13.75
CA LYS A 265 0.92 1.25 14.96
C LYS A 265 2.35 1.79 14.86
N LEU A 266 3.29 0.95 14.43
CA LEU A 266 4.69 1.35 14.23
C LEU A 266 4.80 2.44 13.16
N VAL A 267 4.11 2.30 12.02
CA VAL A 267 4.11 3.31 10.95
C VAL A 267 3.55 4.65 11.46
N ALA A 268 2.40 4.65 12.15
CA ALA A 268 1.83 5.86 12.73
C ALA A 268 2.82 6.55 13.70
N ARG A 269 3.49 5.76 14.54
CA ARG A 269 4.45 6.29 15.49
C ARG A 269 5.66 6.92 14.80
N LEU A 270 6.21 6.27 13.77
CA LEU A 270 7.34 6.81 13.01
C LEU A 270 6.97 8.13 12.32
N ILE A 271 5.80 8.19 11.66
CA ILE A 271 5.31 9.42 11.01
C ILE A 271 5.10 10.53 12.06
N SER A 272 4.46 10.22 13.19
CA SER A 272 4.24 11.20 14.26
C SER A 272 5.55 11.75 14.85
N GLY A 273 6.60 10.93 14.82
CA GLY A 273 7.94 11.26 15.29
C GLY A 273 8.77 12.11 14.33
N GLY A 274 8.22 12.39 13.14
CA GLY A 274 8.85 13.23 12.12
C GLY A 274 9.67 12.47 11.09
N LEU A 275 9.55 11.13 10.98
CA LEU A 275 10.20 10.38 9.91
C LEU A 275 9.64 10.82 8.54
N LYS A 276 10.52 11.23 7.62
CA LYS A 276 10.13 11.79 6.31
C LYS A 276 10.21 10.79 5.15
N SER A 277 10.14 9.50 5.47
CA SER A 277 10.05 8.45 4.45
C SER A 277 8.85 8.67 3.53
N LYS A 278 9.07 8.45 2.24
CA LYS A 278 8.08 8.68 1.20
C LYS A 278 7.18 7.46 1.02
N ILE A 279 7.70 6.27 1.30
CA ILE A 279 6.98 5.01 1.17
C ILE A 279 7.04 4.24 2.48
N PHE A 280 5.89 3.74 2.94
CA PHE A 280 5.80 2.68 3.93
C PHE A 280 5.17 1.46 3.28
N LEU A 281 5.80 0.29 3.42
CA LEU A 281 5.23 -0.97 2.96
C LEU A 281 4.92 -1.85 4.18
N VAL A 282 3.68 -2.27 4.29
CA VAL A 282 3.20 -3.20 5.33
C VAL A 282 2.53 -4.39 4.66
N TYR A 283 2.55 -5.52 5.35
CA TYR A 283 2.10 -6.79 4.81
C TYR A 283 1.05 -7.45 5.71
N MET A 284 0.06 -8.05 5.07
CA MET A 284 -0.96 -8.86 5.72
C MET A 284 -1.23 -10.12 4.88
N GLY A 285 -0.79 -11.27 5.39
CA GLY A 285 -1.03 -12.56 4.74
C GLY A 285 -2.26 -13.28 5.27
N GLY A 286 -2.54 -14.44 4.67
CA GLY A 286 -3.58 -15.37 5.11
C GLY A 286 -4.84 -15.35 4.27
N PHE A 287 -4.89 -14.54 3.20
CA PHE A 287 -6.08 -14.42 2.35
C PHE A 287 -6.33 -15.65 1.46
N ASP A 288 -5.36 -16.58 1.35
CA ASP A 288 -5.55 -17.88 0.70
C ASP A 288 -6.32 -18.80 1.64
N THR A 289 -7.60 -18.52 1.77
CA THR A 289 -8.46 -19.15 2.78
C THR A 289 -8.96 -20.53 2.36
N HIS A 290 -8.80 -20.91 1.08
CA HIS A 290 -9.37 -22.14 0.49
C HIS A 290 -10.83 -22.38 0.92
N VAL A 291 -11.07 -23.40 1.76
CA VAL A 291 -12.39 -23.78 2.26
C VAL A 291 -12.77 -23.09 3.59
N GLN A 292 -11.84 -22.34 4.19
CA GLN A 292 -12.01 -21.67 5.49
C GLN A 292 -12.51 -20.22 5.35
N GLN A 293 -13.05 -19.87 4.19
CA GLN A 293 -13.37 -18.49 3.88
C GLN A 293 -14.39 -17.91 4.85
N GLN A 294 -15.61 -18.43 4.84
CA GLN A 294 -16.62 -18.16 5.86
C GLN A 294 -17.78 -19.15 5.84
N ASP A 295 -18.54 -19.20 6.94
CA ASP A 295 -19.83 -19.90 7.07
C ASP A 295 -21.03 -18.95 6.83
N GLU A 296 -22.25 -19.49 6.95
CA GLU A 296 -23.52 -18.76 6.80
C GLU A 296 -23.73 -17.62 7.83
N TYR A 297 -22.96 -17.64 8.93
CA TYR A 297 -22.96 -16.62 9.97
C TYR A 297 -21.82 -15.61 9.80
N GLN A 298 -21.12 -15.63 8.66
CA GLN A 298 -19.95 -14.80 8.36
C GLN A 298 -18.80 -15.01 9.36
N ASN A 299 -18.65 -16.23 9.90
CA ASN A 299 -17.47 -16.62 10.66
C ASN A 299 -16.50 -17.35 9.75
N GLY A 300 -15.22 -16.98 9.80
CA GLY A 300 -14.18 -17.64 9.02
C GLY A 300 -12.90 -16.85 9.01
N LEU A 301 -11.92 -17.34 8.26
CA LEU A 301 -10.62 -16.68 8.16
C LEU A 301 -10.72 -15.36 7.40
N HIS A 302 -11.54 -15.27 6.35
CA HIS A 302 -11.69 -14.04 5.56
C HIS A 302 -12.34 -12.90 6.37
N PRO A 303 -13.49 -13.10 7.06
CA PRO A 303 -14.03 -12.11 7.98
C PRO A 303 -13.05 -11.66 9.07
N TYR A 304 -12.29 -12.60 9.66
CA TYR A 304 -11.26 -12.26 10.65
C TYR A 304 -10.18 -11.34 10.07
N LEU A 305 -9.69 -11.64 8.87
CA LEU A 305 -8.70 -10.82 8.17
C LEU A 305 -9.26 -9.45 7.78
N LEU A 306 -10.50 -9.36 7.28
CA LEU A 306 -11.14 -8.08 7.01
C LEU A 306 -11.30 -7.23 8.29
N GLY A 307 -11.62 -7.86 9.42
CA GLY A 307 -11.68 -7.20 10.73
C GLY A 307 -10.33 -6.66 11.20
N GLN A 308 -9.26 -7.43 11.00
CA GLN A 308 -7.89 -7.00 11.29
C GLN A 308 -7.43 -5.86 10.36
N LEU A 309 -7.77 -5.92 9.07
CA LEU A 309 -7.50 -4.88 8.08
C LEU A 309 -8.19 -3.56 8.47
N ALA A 310 -9.50 -3.62 8.74
CA ALA A 310 -10.28 -2.47 9.15
C ALA A 310 -9.81 -1.89 10.48
N SER A 311 -9.49 -2.73 11.47
CA SER A 311 -8.99 -2.27 12.77
C SER A 311 -7.62 -1.59 12.65
N GLY A 312 -6.70 -2.14 11.85
CA GLY A 312 -5.35 -1.60 11.67
C GLY A 312 -5.35 -0.25 10.96
N ILE A 313 -6.08 -0.14 9.84
CA ILE A 313 -6.21 1.12 9.09
C ILE A 313 -7.03 2.14 9.87
N GLY A 314 -8.14 1.71 10.51
CA GLY A 314 -8.99 2.59 11.32
C GLY A 314 -8.22 3.21 12.50
N SER A 315 -7.47 2.40 13.24
CA SER A 315 -6.64 2.89 14.36
C SER A 315 -5.55 3.84 13.87
N PHE A 316 -4.89 3.52 12.74
CA PHE A 316 -3.93 4.42 12.10
C PHE A 316 -4.57 5.76 11.73
N MET A 317 -5.74 5.75 11.09
CA MET A 317 -6.41 6.97 10.68
C MET A 317 -6.88 7.81 11.86
N GLN A 318 -7.37 7.18 12.94
CA GLN A 318 -7.67 7.88 14.19
C GLN A 318 -6.43 8.56 14.76
N ASP A 319 -5.30 7.86 14.78
CA ASP A 319 -4.02 8.39 15.27
C ASP A 319 -3.55 9.56 14.40
N ALA A 320 -3.64 9.42 13.08
CA ALA A 320 -3.29 10.44 12.10
C ALA A 320 -4.13 11.71 12.22
N LEU A 321 -5.44 11.55 12.46
CA LEU A 321 -6.35 12.68 12.66
C LEU A 321 -6.10 13.37 14.00
N ALA A 322 -5.98 12.60 15.08
CA ALA A 322 -5.74 13.14 16.41
C ALA A 322 -4.40 13.86 16.53
N GLN A 323 -3.40 13.46 15.73
CA GLN A 323 -2.07 14.06 15.73
C GLN A 323 -1.84 15.04 14.56
N GLY A 324 -2.82 15.26 13.68
CA GLY A 324 -2.78 16.29 12.65
C GLY A 324 -1.90 15.97 11.43
N PHE A 325 -1.59 14.70 11.18
CA PHE A 325 -0.79 14.27 10.02
C PHE A 325 -1.60 13.51 8.95
N ALA A 326 -2.92 13.41 9.07
CA ALA A 326 -3.75 12.70 8.10
C ALA A 326 -3.59 13.22 6.66
N ASP A 327 -3.50 14.54 6.46
CA ASP A 327 -3.48 15.16 5.11
C ASP A 327 -2.18 14.94 4.33
N ARG A 328 -1.13 14.42 4.98
CA ARG A 328 0.12 14.03 4.31
C ARG A 328 0.19 12.55 3.95
N VAL A 329 -0.84 11.76 4.24
CA VAL A 329 -0.82 10.31 4.03
C VAL A 329 -1.80 9.91 2.94
N VAL A 330 -1.32 9.11 1.99
CA VAL A 330 -2.17 8.33 1.08
C VAL A 330 -1.94 6.85 1.37
N GLY A 331 -3.01 6.09 1.52
CA GLY A 331 -2.94 4.64 1.69
C GLY A 331 -3.48 3.91 0.46
N MET A 332 -2.90 2.76 0.13
CA MET A 332 -3.47 1.84 -0.85
C MET A 332 -3.37 0.40 -0.36
N THR A 333 -4.42 -0.38 -0.59
CA THR A 333 -4.43 -1.83 -0.37
C THR A 333 -4.35 -2.54 -1.71
N VAL A 334 -3.49 -3.55 -1.83
CA VAL A 334 -3.35 -4.36 -3.05
C VAL A 334 -3.30 -5.83 -2.69
N SER A 335 -4.00 -6.66 -3.47
CA SER A 335 -3.92 -8.12 -3.43
C SER A 335 -3.47 -8.60 -4.81
N GLU A 336 -2.72 -9.70 -4.86
CA GLU A 336 -2.17 -10.20 -6.12
C GLU A 336 -3.26 -10.64 -7.11
N PHE A 337 -4.40 -11.11 -6.59
CA PHE A 337 -5.66 -11.38 -7.29
C PHE A 337 -6.80 -11.47 -6.25
N GLY A 338 -8.00 -11.90 -6.68
CA GLY A 338 -9.14 -12.23 -5.83
C GLY A 338 -10.47 -11.77 -6.39
#